data_AF-A0A2G4T5L1-F1
#
_entry.id   AF-A0A2G4T5L1-F1
#
_cell.length_a   1.000
_cell.length_b   1.000
_cell.length_c   1.000
_cell.angle_alpha   90.00
_cell.angle_beta   90.00
_cell.angle_gamma   90.00
#
_symmetry.space_group_name_H-M   'P 1'
#
loop_
_entity.id
_entity.type
_entity.pdbx_description
1 polymer ?
#
loop_
_entity_poly.entity_id
_entity_poly.type
_entity_poly.pdbx_seq_one_letter_code
_entity_poly.pdbx_strand_id
1 'polypeptide(L)'
;DILCCVYENSTPEQLVQFRYTKQQQDKTWKIKKYRRILQDLKAQESDPSSTVSVEHFDHFLQTRSEQSTVLSRFYGHIITNHDNGYPLFRKIRLSAYFNNQHANQNLIQGLRAKFREDAVLVMGNWSASHARYHEPIRNLGFQRLLKNHGFQVFLIGEYKVSRCCPTCHNESFHMFRRRYSTVVYHGLLRCINLYCRPAMAALRMLQLASIMHILRGFRTNGMVPHKFLRVAVAPTRHRRRMDDQEQPRIRTRLDDDLPF
;
A
#
# COMPACT_ATOMS: atom_id res chain seq x y z
N ASP A 1 11.23 4.13 -1.46
CA ASP A 1 10.07 4.96 -1.11
C ASP A 1 8.78 4.14 -1.04
N ILE A 2 7.89 4.44 -0.10
CA ILE A 2 6.55 3.85 -0.01
C ILE A 2 5.56 4.64 -0.86
N LEU A 3 5.63 5.97 -0.79
CA LEU A 3 4.81 6.89 -1.58
C LEU A 3 5.73 7.95 -2.19
N CYS A 4 5.54 8.23 -3.47
CA CYS A 4 6.18 9.32 -4.19
C CYS A 4 5.09 10.07 -4.96
N CYS A 5 4.92 11.34 -4.65
CA CYS A 5 3.96 12.23 -5.29
C CYS A 5 4.72 13.32 -6.01
N VAL A 6 4.29 13.65 -7.23
CA VAL A 6 4.86 14.72 -8.05
C VAL A 6 3.71 15.60 -8.52
N TYR A 7 3.91 16.91 -8.42
CA TYR A 7 2.93 17.86 -8.94
C TYR A 7 2.90 17.80 -10.46
N GLU A 8 1.71 17.83 -11.06
CA GLU A 8 1.50 17.63 -12.50
C GLU A 8 2.30 18.59 -13.39
N ASN A 9 2.46 19.84 -12.94
CA ASN A 9 3.19 20.87 -13.68
C ASN A 9 4.70 20.91 -13.37
N SER A 10 5.23 19.87 -12.72
CA SER A 10 6.67 19.79 -12.45
C SER A 10 7.46 19.69 -13.76
N THR A 11 8.52 20.48 -13.88
CA THR A 11 9.52 20.35 -14.96
C THR A 11 10.81 19.73 -14.40
N PRO A 12 11.75 19.27 -15.27
CA PRO A 12 13.07 18.82 -14.81
C PRO A 12 13.81 19.88 -13.97
N GLU A 13 13.59 21.17 -14.27
CA GLU A 13 14.21 22.31 -13.60
C GLU A 13 13.46 22.70 -12.31
N GLN A 14 12.13 22.50 -12.26
CA GLN A 14 11.28 22.82 -11.11
C GLN A 14 10.45 21.60 -10.69
N LEU A 15 11.12 20.63 -10.07
CA LEU A 15 10.50 19.40 -9.59
C LEU A 15 9.84 19.61 -8.21
N VAL A 16 8.50 19.68 -8.19
CA VAL A 16 7.73 19.72 -6.94
C VAL A 16 7.34 18.29 -6.57
N GLN A 17 8.14 17.67 -5.70
CA GLN A 17 7.94 16.30 -5.23
C GLN A 17 7.75 16.21 -3.72
N PHE A 18 7.02 15.17 -3.30
CA PHE A 18 6.91 14.71 -1.92
C PHE A 18 7.23 13.22 -1.87
N ARG A 19 8.08 12.81 -0.93
CA ARG A 19 8.46 11.40 -0.76
C ARG A 19 8.24 10.97 0.68
N TYR A 20 7.58 9.83 0.82
CA TYR A 20 7.43 9.13 2.09
C TYR A 20 8.11 7.77 1.98
N THR A 21 9.18 7.58 2.74
CA THR A 21 10.06 6.41 2.62
C THR A 21 9.81 5.36 3.69
N LYS A 22 10.18 4.12 3.39
CA LYS A 22 10.08 3.02 4.37
C LYS A 22 10.97 3.28 5.58
N GLN A 23 12.13 3.89 5.37
CA GLN A 23 13.03 4.27 6.45
C GLN A 23 12.44 5.35 7.34
N GLN A 24 11.78 6.37 6.78
CA GLN A 24 11.05 7.38 7.56
C GLN A 24 9.96 6.73 8.39
N GLN A 25 9.11 5.89 7.77
CA GLN A 25 8.05 5.15 8.44
C GLN A 25 8.59 4.28 9.59
N ASP A 26 9.63 3.48 9.34
CA ASP A 26 10.20 2.57 10.33
C ASP A 26 10.80 3.31 11.54
N LYS A 27 11.41 4.48 11.30
CA LYS A 27 11.92 5.37 12.36
C LYS A 27 10.77 5.90 13.20
N THR A 28 9.73 6.45 12.57
CA THR A 28 8.58 7.04 13.29
C THR A 28 7.81 5.98 14.07
N TRP A 29 7.60 4.80 13.48
CA TRP A 29 6.85 3.71 14.10
C TRP A 29 7.64 2.95 15.18
N LYS A 30 8.97 3.15 15.25
CA LYS A 30 9.87 2.41 16.15
C LYS A 30 9.72 0.88 16.02
N ILE A 31 9.33 0.39 14.82
CA ILE A 31 9.01 -1.04 14.58
C ILE A 31 10.15 -1.94 15.01
N LYS A 32 11.39 -1.59 14.61
CA LYS A 32 12.57 -2.40 14.93
C LYS A 32 12.83 -2.46 16.43
N LYS A 33 12.65 -1.34 17.14
CA LYS A 33 12.79 -1.27 18.61
C LYS A 33 11.76 -2.20 19.27
N TYR A 34 10.49 -2.04 18.91
CA TYR A 34 9.41 -2.85 19.50
C TYR A 34 9.51 -4.32 19.14
N ARG A 35 9.90 -4.65 17.91
CA ARG A 35 10.13 -6.04 17.50
C ARG A 35 11.23 -6.70 18.32
N ARG A 36 12.37 -6.02 18.55
CA ARG A 36 13.46 -6.55 19.39
C ARG A 36 12.98 -6.83 20.80
N ILE A 37 12.35 -5.85 21.45
CA ILE A 37 11.82 -6.01 22.82
C ILE A 37 10.85 -7.19 22.90
N LEU A 38 9.96 -7.36 21.91
CA LEU A 38 9.02 -8.49 21.88
C LEU A 38 9.70 -9.85 21.60
N GLN A 39 10.78 -9.87 20.83
CA GLN A 39 11.56 -11.09 20.56
C GLN A 39 12.35 -11.52 21.81
N ASP A 40 12.96 -10.56 22.50
CA ASP A 40 13.70 -10.80 23.74
C ASP A 40 12.78 -11.37 24.84
N LEU A 41 11.56 -10.83 24.95
CA LEU A 41 10.52 -11.36 25.85
C LEU A 41 10.05 -12.76 25.45
N LYS A 42 9.84 -13.01 24.15
CA LYS A 42 9.44 -14.34 23.65
C LYS A 42 10.49 -15.43 23.88
N ALA A 43 11.77 -15.06 23.91
CA ALA A 43 12.85 -16.01 24.23
C ALA A 43 12.84 -16.44 25.71
N GLN A 44 12.08 -15.75 26.57
CA GLN A 44 11.95 -16.04 28.00
C GLN A 44 10.64 -16.76 28.35
N GLU A 45 9.65 -16.80 27.46
CA GLU A 45 8.37 -17.50 27.67
C GLU A 45 8.36 -18.85 26.94
N SER A 46 8.42 -19.94 27.71
CA SER A 46 8.04 -21.28 27.23
C SER A 46 6.53 -21.42 27.40
N ASP A 47 5.77 -21.20 26.32
CA ASP A 47 4.70 -22.13 25.91
C ASP A 47 3.91 -21.61 24.69
N PRO A 48 3.59 -22.47 23.71
CA PRO A 48 2.68 -22.12 22.63
C PRO A 48 1.23 -22.16 23.12
N SER A 49 0.51 -21.05 22.96
CA SER A 49 -0.94 -20.98 23.21
C SER A 49 -1.68 -21.92 22.26
N SER A 50 -2.15 -23.05 22.79
CA SER A 50 -3.12 -23.93 22.14
C SER A 50 -4.55 -23.45 22.45
N THR A 51 -5.35 -23.36 21.38
CA THR A 51 -6.80 -23.22 21.25
C THR A 51 -7.60 -22.65 22.44
N VAL A 52 -7.88 -21.34 22.40
CA VAL A 52 -8.86 -20.68 23.29
C VAL A 52 -10.29 -20.96 22.78
N SER A 53 -11.22 -21.32 23.67
CA SER A 53 -12.62 -21.54 23.30
C SER A 53 -13.31 -20.24 22.85
N VAL A 54 -14.24 -20.35 21.89
CA VAL A 54 -14.89 -19.20 21.22
C VAL A 54 -15.67 -18.33 22.20
N GLU A 55 -16.39 -18.94 23.16
CA GLU A 55 -17.17 -18.25 24.19
C GLU A 55 -16.28 -17.43 25.14
N HIS A 56 -15.15 -17.99 25.55
CA HIS A 56 -14.16 -17.27 26.34
C HIS A 56 -13.52 -16.13 25.55
N PHE A 57 -13.40 -16.25 24.22
CA PHE A 57 -12.87 -15.20 23.37
C PHE A 57 -13.85 -14.03 23.21
N ASP A 58 -15.15 -14.29 23.02
CA ASP A 58 -16.17 -13.24 22.91
C ASP A 58 -16.36 -12.48 24.23
N HIS A 59 -16.46 -13.19 25.35
CA HIS A 59 -16.50 -12.58 26.68
C HIS A 59 -15.23 -11.73 26.94
N PHE A 60 -14.07 -12.21 26.49
CA PHE A 60 -12.83 -11.45 26.53
C PHE A 60 -12.87 -10.19 25.67
N LEU A 61 -13.46 -10.24 24.46
CA LEU A 61 -13.57 -9.06 23.58
C LEU A 61 -14.50 -7.98 24.16
N GLN A 62 -15.65 -8.37 24.73
CA GLN A 62 -16.56 -7.44 25.40
C GLN A 62 -15.91 -6.77 26.61
N THR A 63 -15.36 -7.57 27.53
CA THR A 63 -14.65 -7.06 28.72
C THR A 63 -13.49 -6.13 28.32
N ARG A 64 -12.79 -6.46 27.22
CA ARG A 64 -11.66 -5.66 26.71
C ARG A 64 -12.09 -4.35 26.04
N SER A 65 -13.27 -4.32 25.41
CA SER A 65 -13.87 -3.11 24.83
C SER A 65 -14.17 -2.08 25.92
N GLU A 66 -14.84 -2.51 26.99
CA GLU A 66 -15.23 -1.66 28.11
C GLU A 66 -14.02 -1.08 28.85
N GLN A 67 -12.96 -1.87 29.00
CA GLN A 67 -11.73 -1.44 29.67
C GLN A 67 -10.82 -0.58 28.77
N SER A 68 -11.08 -0.45 27.47
CA SER A 68 -10.17 0.21 26.52
C SER A 68 -9.92 1.69 26.84
N THR A 69 -10.97 2.40 27.26
CA THR A 69 -10.91 3.83 27.61
C THR A 69 -10.10 4.08 28.88
N VAL A 70 -10.30 3.26 29.90
CA VAL A 70 -9.55 3.29 31.17
C VAL A 70 -8.08 2.93 30.93
N LEU A 71 -7.82 1.84 30.19
CA LEU A 71 -6.47 1.38 29.87
C LEU A 71 -5.70 2.39 29.00
N SER A 72 -6.38 3.10 28.08
CA SER A 72 -5.77 4.16 27.28
C SER A 72 -5.24 5.30 28.16
N ARG A 73 -6.04 5.75 29.13
CA ARG A 73 -5.66 6.78 30.10
C ARG A 73 -4.52 6.31 31.02
N PHE A 74 -4.57 5.04 31.40
CA PHE A 74 -3.63 4.39 32.30
C PHE A 74 -2.25 4.13 31.67
N TYR A 75 -2.18 3.65 30.43
CA TYR A 75 -0.92 3.44 29.70
C TYR A 75 -0.37 4.71 29.04
N GLY A 76 -1.18 5.78 28.95
CA GLY A 76 -0.77 7.07 28.40
C GLY A 76 0.17 7.87 29.33
N HIS A 77 0.06 7.65 30.65
CA HIS A 77 0.94 8.29 31.61
C HIS A 77 2.20 7.45 31.85
N ILE A 78 3.35 8.09 31.68
CA ILE A 78 4.70 7.61 32.02
C ILE A 78 5.26 6.52 31.08
N ILE A 79 5.87 7.01 29.99
CA ILE A 79 6.67 6.24 29.02
C ILE A 79 7.93 5.62 29.66
N THR A 80 8.32 6.01 30.89
CA THR A 80 9.69 5.82 31.40
C THR A 80 9.91 4.75 32.48
N ASN A 81 8.91 4.26 33.21
CA ASN A 81 9.18 3.28 34.28
C ASN A 81 8.90 1.83 33.84
N HIS A 82 9.93 0.99 34.00
CA HIS A 82 9.98 -0.41 33.61
C HIS A 82 9.45 -1.38 34.69
N ASP A 83 9.14 -0.90 35.90
CA ASP A 83 8.87 -1.74 37.07
C ASP A 83 7.38 -1.93 37.43
N ASN A 84 6.46 -1.47 36.58
CA ASN A 84 5.08 -1.33 37.02
C ASN A 84 4.22 -2.63 37.01
N GLY A 85 4.80 -3.83 36.88
CA GLY A 85 4.03 -5.09 36.95
C GLY A 85 2.96 -5.29 35.85
N TYR A 86 2.99 -4.48 34.78
CA TYR A 86 2.01 -4.53 33.69
C TYR A 86 2.52 -5.33 32.49
N PRO A 87 1.64 -5.98 31.70
CA PRO A 87 2.06 -6.72 30.52
C PRO A 87 2.63 -5.77 29.46
N LEU A 88 3.96 -5.71 29.40
CA LEU A 88 4.77 -4.86 28.51
C LEU A 88 4.31 -4.95 27.04
N PHE A 89 3.80 -6.13 26.64
CA PHE A 89 3.17 -6.37 25.35
C PHE A 89 2.03 -5.38 25.02
N ARG A 90 1.10 -5.13 25.97
CA ARG A 90 -0.04 -4.22 25.74
C ARG A 90 0.45 -2.77 25.59
N LYS A 91 1.41 -2.36 26.43
CA LYS A 91 2.03 -1.02 26.37
C LYS A 91 2.72 -0.78 25.03
N ILE A 92 3.48 -1.77 24.54
CA ILE A 92 4.14 -1.71 23.22
C ILE A 92 3.11 -1.60 22.09
N ARG A 93 2.03 -2.39 22.12
CA ARG A 93 0.98 -2.33 21.10
C ARG A 93 0.27 -0.99 21.06
N LEU A 94 -0.06 -0.43 22.23
CA LEU A 94 -0.69 0.88 22.31
C LEU A 94 0.25 1.98 21.79
N SER A 95 1.53 1.94 22.17
CA SER A 95 2.51 2.88 21.65
C SER A 95 2.70 2.76 20.14
N ALA A 96 2.73 1.55 19.59
CA ALA A 96 2.78 1.33 18.15
C ALA A 96 1.55 1.91 17.43
N TYR A 97 0.36 1.78 18.02
CA TYR A 97 -0.87 2.38 17.50
C TYR A 97 -0.78 3.91 17.46
N PHE A 98 -0.42 4.56 18.57
CA PHE A 98 -0.29 6.02 18.62
C PHE A 98 0.80 6.53 17.67
N ASN A 99 1.96 5.87 17.62
CA ASN A 99 3.02 6.25 16.68
C ASN A 99 2.57 6.14 15.22
N ASN A 100 1.73 5.15 14.89
CA ASN A 100 1.16 5.02 13.56
C ASN A 100 0.17 6.17 13.26
N GLN A 101 -0.71 6.50 14.20
CA GLN A 101 -1.62 7.64 14.07
C GLN A 101 -0.87 8.96 13.83
N HIS A 102 0.14 9.26 14.65
CA HIS A 102 0.97 10.45 14.49
C HIS A 102 1.74 10.46 13.16
N ALA A 103 2.29 9.32 12.74
CA ALA A 103 2.98 9.22 11.45
C ALA A 103 2.03 9.50 10.28
N ASN A 104 0.81 8.99 10.36
CA ASN A 104 -0.22 9.22 9.34
C ASN A 104 -0.65 10.69 9.33
N GLN A 105 -0.87 11.31 10.49
CA GLN A 105 -1.16 12.74 10.60
C GLN A 105 -0.04 13.60 9.98
N ASN A 106 1.23 13.30 10.30
CA ASN A 106 2.38 14.01 9.74
C ASN A 106 2.49 13.82 8.22
N LEU A 107 2.18 12.63 7.71
CA LEU A 107 2.13 12.36 6.28
C LEU A 107 1.06 13.24 5.59
N ILE A 108 -0.14 13.29 6.15
CA ILE A 108 -1.26 14.07 5.62
C ILE A 108 -0.94 15.57 5.67
N GLN A 109 -0.42 16.06 6.80
CA GLN A 109 -0.02 17.46 6.93
C GLN A 109 1.09 17.82 5.94
N GLY A 110 2.08 16.95 5.76
CA GLY A 110 3.14 17.15 4.77
C GLY A 110 2.61 17.20 3.33
N LEU A 111 1.63 16.36 2.99
CA LEU A 111 0.96 16.39 1.69
C LEU A 111 0.20 17.71 1.49
N ARG A 112 -0.60 18.15 2.47
CA ARG A 112 -1.35 19.41 2.38
C ARG A 112 -0.43 20.63 2.32
N ALA A 113 0.62 20.65 3.13
CA ALA A 113 1.60 21.72 3.12
C ALA A 113 2.32 21.83 1.76
N LYS A 114 2.54 20.68 1.09
CA LYS A 114 3.27 20.65 -0.19
C LYS A 114 2.38 20.90 -1.41
N PHE A 115 1.17 20.36 -1.43
CA PHE A 115 0.29 20.35 -2.61
C PHE A 115 -1.02 21.10 -2.42
N ARG A 116 -1.24 21.73 -1.26
CA ARG A 116 -2.48 22.40 -0.84
C ARG A 116 -3.58 21.41 -0.44
N GLU A 117 -4.66 21.94 0.12
CA GLU A 117 -5.73 21.17 0.75
C GLU A 117 -6.74 20.61 -0.26
N ASP A 118 -6.88 21.27 -1.40
CA ASP A 118 -7.71 20.90 -2.56
C ASP A 118 -7.03 19.92 -3.53
N ALA A 119 -5.87 19.38 -3.14
CA ALA A 119 -5.09 18.50 -4.01
C ALA A 119 -5.85 17.23 -4.39
N VAL A 120 -5.95 16.97 -5.69
CA VAL A 120 -6.45 15.69 -6.24
C VAL A 120 -5.27 14.74 -6.42
N LEU A 121 -5.34 13.57 -5.79
CA LEU A 121 -4.30 12.56 -5.86
C LEU A 121 -4.66 11.50 -6.91
N VAL A 122 -3.83 11.38 -7.93
CA VAL A 122 -3.98 10.35 -8.96
C VAL A 122 -2.91 9.29 -8.77
N MET A 123 -3.34 8.04 -8.60
CA MET A 123 -2.47 6.90 -8.34
C MET A 123 -2.60 5.87 -9.46
N GLY A 124 -1.51 5.16 -9.76
CA GLY A 124 -1.59 3.99 -10.62
C GLY A 124 -2.35 2.85 -9.94
N ASN A 125 -3.20 2.16 -10.71
CA ASN A 125 -3.88 0.97 -10.25
C ASN A 125 -2.88 -0.20 -10.26
N TRP A 126 -2.79 -0.91 -9.13
CA TRP A 126 -2.10 -2.18 -9.09
C TRP A 126 -3.14 -3.27 -9.40
N SER A 127 -3.36 -3.56 -10.68
CA SER A 127 -4.24 -4.66 -11.07
C SER A 127 -3.50 -6.00 -10.93
N ALA A 128 -3.70 -6.70 -9.82
CA ALA A 128 -3.37 -8.12 -9.71
C ALA A 128 -4.69 -8.91 -9.60
N SER A 129 -4.81 -10.03 -10.29
CA SER A 129 -5.96 -10.92 -10.15
C SER A 129 -6.03 -11.40 -8.69
N HIS A 130 -7.18 -11.20 -8.05
CA HIS A 130 -7.47 -11.67 -6.70
C HIS A 130 -7.49 -13.21 -6.69
N ALA A 131 -6.35 -13.84 -6.42
CA ALA A 131 -6.30 -15.24 -6.08
C ALA A 131 -6.16 -15.38 -4.55
N ARG A 132 -6.83 -16.37 -3.96
CA ARG A 132 -6.66 -16.70 -2.53
C ARG A 132 -5.17 -16.99 -2.27
N TYR A 133 -4.69 -16.59 -1.10
CA TYR A 133 -3.28 -16.72 -0.67
C TYR A 133 -2.26 -15.80 -1.36
N HIS A 134 -2.70 -14.79 -2.11
CA HIS A 134 -1.82 -13.75 -2.63
C HIS A 134 -1.72 -12.54 -1.69
N GLU A 135 -0.61 -11.80 -1.81
CA GLU A 135 -0.40 -10.54 -1.09
C GLU A 135 -1.62 -9.61 -1.23
N PRO A 136 -2.03 -8.91 -0.15
CA PRO A 136 -3.07 -7.90 -0.23
C PRO A 136 -2.81 -6.87 -1.32
N ILE A 137 -3.87 -6.28 -1.89
CA ILE A 137 -3.73 -5.23 -2.90
C ILE A 137 -2.82 -4.12 -2.36
N ARG A 138 -1.69 -3.95 -3.03
CA ARG A 138 -0.72 -2.92 -2.70
C ARG A 138 -1.40 -1.55 -2.79
N ASN A 139 -1.10 -0.68 -1.83
CA ASN A 139 -1.62 0.69 -1.70
C ASN A 139 -3.08 0.86 -1.22
N LEU A 140 -3.86 -0.21 -1.01
CA LEU A 140 -5.25 -0.06 -0.55
C LEU A 140 -5.36 0.66 0.81
N GLY A 141 -4.45 0.38 1.74
CA GLY A 141 -4.38 1.07 3.03
C GLY A 141 -4.10 2.57 2.89
N PHE A 142 -3.23 2.96 1.95
CA PHE A 142 -2.97 4.38 1.65
C PHE A 142 -4.16 5.05 1.00
N GLN A 143 -4.85 4.37 0.08
CA GLN A 143 -6.06 4.93 -0.54
C GLN A 143 -7.14 5.22 0.51
N ARG A 144 -7.36 4.28 1.44
CA ARG A 144 -8.28 4.48 2.56
C ARG A 144 -7.84 5.63 3.45
N LEU A 145 -6.56 5.67 3.83
CA LEU A 145 -6.00 6.74 4.66
C LEU A 145 -6.25 8.12 4.03
N LEU A 146 -5.91 8.28 2.74
CA LEU A 146 -6.04 9.55 2.04
C LEU A 146 -7.50 9.98 1.90
N LYS A 147 -8.40 9.05 1.51
CA LYS A 147 -9.84 9.32 1.40
C LYS A 147 -10.45 9.70 2.76
N ASN A 148 -10.08 9.00 3.83
CA ASN A 148 -10.56 9.30 5.19
C ASN A 148 -10.12 10.70 5.66
N HIS A 149 -9.03 11.24 5.13
CA HIS A 149 -8.55 12.59 5.40
C HIS A 149 -9.00 13.62 4.35
N GLY A 150 -10.02 13.30 3.54
CA GLY A 150 -10.68 14.24 2.65
C GLY A 150 -10.02 14.45 1.28
N PHE A 151 -8.94 13.72 0.96
CA PHE A 151 -8.36 13.80 -0.38
C PHE A 151 -9.24 13.09 -1.42
N GLN A 152 -9.41 13.72 -2.57
CA GLN A 152 -9.94 13.04 -3.76
C GLN A 152 -8.86 12.13 -4.34
N VAL A 153 -9.14 10.83 -4.41
CA VAL A 153 -8.18 9.82 -4.89
C VAL A 153 -8.75 9.09 -6.10
N PHE A 154 -8.10 9.26 -7.26
CA PHE A 154 -8.42 8.56 -8.50
C PHE A 154 -7.37 7.52 -8.85
N LEU A 155 -7.81 6.44 -9.51
CA LEU A 155 -6.94 5.37 -9.97
C LEU A 155 -6.85 5.38 -11.50
N ILE A 156 -5.63 5.38 -12.03
CA ILE A 156 -5.34 5.25 -13.47
C ILE A 156 -4.77 3.87 -13.74
N GLY A 157 -5.23 3.22 -14.80
CA GLY A 157 -4.67 1.94 -15.24
C GLY A 157 -3.20 2.08 -15.66
N GLU A 158 -2.31 1.26 -15.10
CA GLU A 158 -0.87 1.29 -15.44
C GLU A 158 -0.51 0.49 -16.72
N TYR A 159 -1.47 0.25 -17.62
CA TYR A 159 -1.21 -0.60 -18.79
C TYR A 159 -0.07 -0.02 -19.63
N LYS A 160 1.02 -0.81 -19.78
CA LYS A 160 2.27 -0.45 -20.49
C LYS A 160 3.02 0.78 -19.96
N VAL A 161 2.63 1.36 -18.81
CA VAL A 161 3.30 2.53 -18.21
C VAL A 161 4.79 2.29 -17.93
N SER A 162 5.17 1.05 -17.61
CA SER A 162 6.57 0.63 -17.41
C SER A 162 7.32 0.21 -18.68
N ARG A 163 6.63 0.07 -19.82
CA ARG A 163 7.20 -0.40 -21.10
C ARG A 163 7.37 0.74 -22.11
N CYS A 164 6.50 1.75 -22.05
CA CYS A 164 6.52 2.89 -22.94
C CYS A 164 7.50 3.97 -22.46
N CYS A 165 8.41 4.39 -23.32
CA CYS A 165 9.29 5.52 -23.08
C CYS A 165 8.50 6.83 -23.09
N PRO A 166 8.60 7.70 -22.07
CA PRO A 166 7.87 8.96 -22.03
C PRO A 166 8.40 9.99 -23.04
N THR A 167 9.57 9.75 -23.67
CA THR A 167 10.18 10.65 -24.65
C THR A 167 9.78 10.31 -26.09
N CYS A 168 9.97 9.06 -26.52
CA CYS A 168 9.56 8.64 -27.87
C CYS A 168 8.17 8.00 -27.92
N HIS A 169 7.52 7.85 -26.77
CA HIS A 169 6.20 7.24 -26.63
C HIS A 169 6.10 5.81 -27.18
N ASN A 170 7.21 5.08 -27.36
CA ASN A 170 7.22 3.73 -27.90
C ASN A 170 7.55 2.71 -26.80
N GLU A 171 7.12 1.45 -26.98
CA GLU A 171 7.50 0.32 -26.12
C GLU A 171 8.95 -0.08 -26.35
N SER A 172 9.86 0.78 -25.89
CA SER A 172 11.28 0.71 -26.21
C SER A 172 12.15 0.53 -24.97
N PHE A 173 11.58 0.26 -23.81
CA PHE A 173 12.38 0.01 -22.61
C PHE A 173 12.93 -1.40 -22.57
N HIS A 174 14.23 -1.50 -22.31
CA HIS A 174 14.90 -2.74 -21.92
C HIS A 174 15.49 -2.59 -20.51
N MET A 175 15.51 -3.70 -19.77
CA MET A 175 16.13 -3.75 -18.46
C MET A 175 17.65 -3.73 -18.63
N PHE A 176 18.28 -2.69 -18.13
CA PHE A 176 19.73 -2.54 -18.24
C PHE A 176 20.39 -3.13 -16.98
N ARG A 177 21.16 -4.21 -17.16
CA ARG A 177 21.96 -4.84 -16.09
C ARG A 177 23.39 -4.35 -16.21
N ARG A 178 23.86 -3.51 -15.28
CA ARG A 178 25.27 -3.14 -15.16
C ARG A 178 25.90 -3.93 -14.00
N ARG A 179 26.94 -4.73 -14.30
CA ARG A 179 27.83 -5.30 -13.28
C ARG A 179 28.92 -4.26 -12.98
N TYR A 180 28.74 -3.46 -11.95
CA TYR A 180 29.86 -2.80 -11.28
C TYR A 180 30.09 -3.51 -9.95
N SER A 181 31.36 -3.63 -9.56
CA SER A 181 31.88 -4.31 -8.36
C SER A 181 30.85 -4.39 -7.22
N THR A 182 30.56 -5.63 -6.83
CA THR A 182 29.82 -6.09 -5.63
C THR A 182 28.32 -5.83 -5.47
N VAL A 183 27.62 -5.04 -6.30
CA VAL A 183 26.15 -4.85 -6.13
C VAL A 183 25.38 -4.94 -7.46
N VAL A 184 24.43 -5.88 -7.53
CA VAL A 184 23.48 -6.00 -8.65
C VAL A 184 22.35 -4.97 -8.44
N TYR A 185 22.32 -3.92 -9.27
CA TYR A 185 21.19 -2.98 -9.27
C TYR A 185 20.06 -3.54 -10.16
N HIS A 186 18.96 -3.96 -9.52
CA HIS A 186 17.70 -4.25 -10.20
C HIS A 186 16.89 -2.95 -10.37
N GLY A 187 16.43 -2.62 -11.59
CA GLY A 187 15.39 -1.61 -11.80
C GLY A 187 15.76 -0.33 -12.57
N LEU A 188 16.91 -0.28 -13.24
CA LEU A 188 17.20 0.76 -14.24
C LEU A 188 16.70 0.33 -15.61
N LEU A 189 15.93 1.20 -16.26
CA LEU A 189 15.49 1.00 -17.64
C LEU A 189 16.21 1.98 -18.55
N ARG A 190 16.49 1.52 -19.77
CA ARG A 190 17.02 2.36 -20.85
C ARG A 190 16.15 2.22 -22.09
N CYS A 191 15.92 3.33 -22.78
CA CYS A 191 15.23 3.33 -24.07
C CYS A 191 16.16 2.75 -25.16
N ILE A 192 15.64 1.89 -26.04
CA ILE A 192 16.36 1.36 -27.21
C ILE A 192 16.56 2.44 -28.27
N ASN A 193 15.64 3.41 -28.36
CA ASN A 193 15.73 4.49 -29.33
C ASN A 193 16.94 5.40 -28.99
N LEU A 194 17.92 5.43 -29.88
CA LEU A 194 19.17 6.20 -29.75
C LEU A 194 18.95 7.71 -29.65
N TYR A 195 17.82 8.22 -30.17
CA TYR A 195 17.43 9.63 -30.09
C TYR A 195 16.82 10.01 -28.75
N CYS A 196 16.38 9.03 -27.94
CA CYS A 196 16.02 9.29 -26.56
C CYS A 196 17.32 9.43 -25.76
N ARG A 197 17.53 10.61 -25.14
CA ARG A 197 18.73 10.88 -24.33
C ARG A 197 19.11 9.64 -23.50
N PRO A 198 20.40 9.25 -23.44
CA PRO A 198 20.85 7.98 -22.86
C PRO A 198 20.79 7.94 -21.33
N ALA A 199 20.06 8.85 -20.69
CA ALA A 199 19.96 8.91 -19.24
C ALA A 199 19.21 7.68 -18.72
N MET A 200 19.94 6.79 -18.05
CA MET A 200 19.34 5.73 -17.27
C MET A 200 18.47 6.36 -16.19
N ALA A 201 17.19 6.01 -16.18
CA ALA A 201 16.26 6.46 -15.15
C ALA A 201 15.75 5.27 -14.35
N ALA A 202 15.53 5.50 -13.05
CA ALA A 202 14.85 4.52 -12.22
C ALA A 202 13.43 4.27 -12.78
N LEU A 203 13.01 3.01 -12.81
CA LEU A 203 11.68 2.59 -13.28
C LEU A 203 10.55 3.49 -12.75
N ARG A 204 10.61 3.86 -11.46
CA ARG A 204 9.60 4.70 -10.80
C ARG A 204 9.47 6.10 -11.42
N MET A 205 10.59 6.72 -11.82
CA MET A 205 10.56 8.05 -12.44
C MET A 205 9.98 7.98 -13.85
N LEU A 206 10.27 6.90 -14.58
CA LEU A 206 9.70 6.65 -15.90
C LEU A 206 8.20 6.38 -15.82
N GLN A 207 7.76 5.60 -14.82
CA GLN A 207 6.34 5.36 -14.58
C GLN A 207 5.59 6.66 -14.24
N LEU A 208 6.16 7.52 -13.38
CA LEU A 208 5.58 8.83 -13.06
C LEU A 208 5.45 9.71 -14.32
N ALA A 209 6.50 9.77 -15.15
CA ALA A 209 6.45 10.52 -16.40
C ALA A 209 5.38 10.00 -17.38
N SER A 210 5.24 8.68 -17.49
CA SER A 210 4.18 8.05 -18.29
C SER A 210 2.77 8.34 -17.74
N ILE A 211 2.58 8.34 -16.41
CA ILE A 211 1.30 8.72 -15.79
C ILE A 211 0.98 10.20 -16.06
N MET A 212 1.97 11.10 -15.97
CA MET A 212 1.77 12.52 -16.33
C MET A 212 1.38 12.68 -17.80
N HIS A 213 1.93 11.87 -18.71
CA HIS A 213 1.54 11.90 -20.12
C HIS A 213 0.07 11.44 -20.33
N ILE A 214 -0.39 10.43 -19.59
CA ILE A 214 -1.80 10.01 -19.59
C ILE A 214 -2.70 11.15 -19.07
N LEU A 215 -2.31 11.80 -17.97
CA LEU A 215 -3.05 12.94 -17.40
C LEU A 215 -3.16 14.10 -18.37
N ARG A 216 -2.08 14.45 -19.06
CA ARG A 216 -2.08 15.48 -20.10
C ARG A 216 -3.06 15.13 -21.23
N GLY A 217 -3.07 13.88 -21.70
CA GLY A 217 -4.03 13.43 -22.72
C GLY A 217 -5.49 13.57 -22.29
N PHE A 218 -5.79 13.24 -21.02
CA PHE A 218 -7.12 13.47 -20.45
C PHE A 218 -7.49 14.96 -20.42
N ARG A 219 -6.56 15.86 -20.08
CA ARG A 219 -6.84 17.30 -20.04
C ARG A 219 -7.01 17.92 -21.42
N THR A 220 -6.21 17.49 -22.39
CA THR A 220 -6.26 18.10 -23.73
C THR A 220 -7.46 17.60 -24.53
N ASN A 221 -7.72 16.29 -24.50
CA ASN A 221 -8.66 15.66 -25.44
C ASN A 221 -9.70 14.75 -24.74
N GLY A 222 -9.72 14.70 -23.40
CA GLY A 222 -10.61 13.81 -22.66
C GLY A 222 -10.28 12.31 -22.78
N MET A 223 -9.15 11.96 -23.40
CA MET A 223 -8.83 10.57 -23.75
C MET A 223 -7.46 10.12 -23.24
N VAL A 224 -7.38 8.84 -22.87
CA VAL A 224 -6.10 8.15 -22.65
C VAL A 224 -5.40 7.98 -24.01
N PRO A 225 -4.10 8.31 -24.13
CA PRO A 225 -3.39 8.07 -25.37
C PRO A 225 -3.45 6.59 -25.77
N HIS A 226 -3.75 6.31 -27.05
CA HIS A 226 -4.07 4.96 -27.56
C HIS A 226 -3.08 3.86 -27.11
N LYS A 227 -1.80 4.19 -26.97
CA LYS A 227 -0.74 3.24 -26.56
C LYS A 227 -0.89 2.71 -25.12
N PHE A 228 -1.62 3.42 -24.25
CA PHE A 228 -1.93 3.01 -22.88
C PHE A 228 -3.33 2.39 -22.73
N LEU A 229 -4.09 2.28 -23.82
CA LEU A 229 -5.36 1.56 -23.82
C LEU A 229 -5.12 0.06 -24.00
N ARG A 230 -5.87 -0.76 -23.26
CA ARG A 230 -5.99 -2.17 -23.58
C ARG A 230 -6.91 -2.29 -24.80
N VAL A 231 -6.44 -2.93 -25.86
CA VAL A 231 -7.34 -3.38 -26.93
C VAL A 231 -8.30 -4.39 -26.28
N ALA A 232 -9.60 -4.15 -26.39
CA ALA A 232 -10.60 -5.11 -25.96
C ALA A 232 -10.49 -6.35 -26.86
N VAL A 233 -9.75 -7.36 -26.41
CA VAL A 233 -9.77 -8.67 -27.05
C VAL A 233 -11.11 -9.29 -26.70
N ALA A 234 -11.94 -9.57 -27.71
CA ALA A 234 -13.20 -10.27 -27.51
C ALA A 234 -12.95 -11.52 -26.67
N PRO A 235 -13.77 -11.82 -25.65
CA PRO A 235 -13.56 -12.99 -24.81
C PRO A 235 -13.56 -14.22 -25.70
N THR A 236 -12.39 -14.83 -25.87
CA THR A 236 -12.26 -16.12 -26.53
C THR A 236 -13.09 -17.08 -25.69
N ARG A 237 -14.20 -17.56 -26.24
CA ARG A 237 -15.02 -18.62 -25.66
C ARG A 237 -14.13 -19.85 -25.49
N HIS A 238 -13.47 -19.95 -24.35
CA HIS A 238 -12.82 -21.18 -23.96
C HIS A 238 -13.95 -22.18 -23.70
N ARG A 239 -14.21 -23.05 -24.68
CA ARG A 239 -15.11 -24.20 -24.55
C ARG A 239 -14.67 -24.94 -23.28
N ARG A 240 -15.45 -24.80 -22.20
CA ARG A 240 -15.36 -25.75 -21.09
C ARG A 240 -15.84 -27.07 -21.67
N ARG A 241 -14.97 -28.08 -21.72
CA ARG A 241 -15.43 -29.46 -21.83
C ARG A 241 -16.31 -29.70 -20.61
N MET A 242 -17.59 -29.97 -20.86
CA MET A 242 -18.41 -30.67 -19.90
C MET A 242 -17.86 -32.08 -19.81
N ASP A 243 -17.44 -32.48 -18.62
CA ASP A 243 -17.78 -33.77 -18.02
C ASP A 243 -17.21 -33.81 -16.60
N ASP A 244 -18.15 -33.99 -15.66
CA ASP A 244 -18.09 -34.82 -14.45
C ASP A 244 -18.84 -34.16 -13.28
N GLN A 245 -20.13 -34.47 -13.25
CA GLN A 245 -20.94 -34.86 -12.10
C GLN A 245 -20.44 -34.42 -10.70
N GLU A 246 -20.92 -33.27 -10.23
CA GLU A 246 -21.07 -33.02 -8.78
C GLU A 246 -22.51 -32.57 -8.49
N GLN A 247 -23.19 -33.38 -7.68
CA GLN A 247 -24.59 -33.21 -7.27
C GLN A 247 -24.85 -31.86 -6.58
N PRO A 248 -26.06 -31.28 -6.72
CA PRO A 248 -26.42 -30.06 -6.02
C PRO A 248 -26.67 -30.36 -4.54
N ARG A 249 -25.78 -29.87 -3.67
CA ARG A 249 -26.09 -29.77 -2.23
C ARG A 249 -27.11 -28.65 -2.03
N ILE A 250 -28.36 -29.05 -1.86
CA ILE A 250 -29.46 -28.20 -1.37
C ILE A 250 -29.03 -27.63 -0.01
N ARG A 251 -28.85 -26.31 0.05
CA ARG A 251 -28.75 -25.57 1.31
C ARG A 251 -30.18 -25.32 1.78
N THR A 252 -30.66 -26.15 2.70
CA THR A 252 -31.81 -25.82 3.54
C THR A 252 -31.47 -24.57 4.33
N ARG A 253 -32.24 -23.50 4.11
CA ARG A 253 -32.30 -22.35 5.02
C ARG A 253 -33.07 -22.85 6.25
N LEU A 254 -32.42 -22.82 7.40
CA LEU A 254 -33.13 -22.73 8.67
C LEU A 254 -33.20 -21.24 8.96
N ASP A 255 -34.41 -20.71 8.80
CA ASP A 255 -34.82 -19.45 9.41
C ASP A 255 -34.88 -19.70 10.92
N ASP A 256 -34.05 -19.00 11.68
CA ASP A 256 -34.27 -18.80 13.11
C ASP A 256 -34.53 -17.30 13.30
N ASP A 257 -35.81 -16.98 13.17
CA ASP A 257 -36.42 -15.78 13.72
C ASP A 257 -36.46 -15.85 15.25
N LEU A 258 -36.50 -14.65 15.86
CA LEU A 258 -37.04 -14.29 17.19
C LEU A 258 -36.01 -14.08 18.33
N PRO A 259 -36.34 -13.25 19.35
CA PRO A 259 -36.00 -11.82 19.35
C PRO A 259 -35.38 -11.36 20.68
N PHE A 260 -35.07 -10.05 20.73
CA PHE A 260 -34.62 -9.24 21.88
C PHE A 260 -33.11 -9.19 22.15
#